data_AF-A0AAU9SES8-F1
#
_entry.id   AF-A0AAU9SES8-F1
#
_cell.length_a   1.000
_cell.length_b   1.000
_cell.length_c   1.000
_cell.angle_alpha   90.00
_cell.angle_beta   90.00
_cell.angle_gamma   90.00
#
_symmetry.space_group_name_H-M   'P 1'
#
loop_
_entity.id
_entity.type
_entity.pdbx_description
1 polymer ?
#
loop_
_entity_poly.entity_id
_entity_poly.type
_entity_poly.pdbx_seq_one_letter_code
_entity_poly.pdbx_strand_id
1 'polypeptide(L)'
;MRLPSLLQTSRQYCSNKLLSLPKLASPASLPHAACSTIATNRRHCRYHHYYHYHHHHHYHRKIVVIMGATGSGKSRLSIDLATRFFPSEIINSDKIQVYRGLNITTNKIPMPDRRGVPHHLLGEVDPSIHPEFTPLHYRSAAADAISGVASRRKLPLLVGGSNSFIYSLLAKRFDPESDVFRPSKPDPVFPELRYNCCFLWVDVAMPVLNQYLDKRVDDMLELGMVEELAEYFALEGFRESDSTGRAGLRKAIGVPEFEPYFRRFGSTMRTEGNNWRRDPVGGSVYEEAIRAIKENTCELAKRQVGKIERLRSGGWDMRRVDATDAFRAAMGLDGSDSARASDIWERIVVEPSVKGVRRFLEE
;
A
#
# COMPACT_ATOMS: atom_id res chain seq x y z
N MET A 1 34.68 21.63 24.15
CA MET A 1 35.66 22.37 23.32
C MET A 1 34.96 22.82 22.05
N ARG A 2 35.09 24.10 21.70
CA ARG A 2 34.41 24.81 20.60
C ARG A 2 35.22 24.71 19.29
N LEU A 3 34.53 24.45 18.17
CA LEU A 3 34.63 24.98 16.76
C LEU A 3 36.01 25.24 16.11
N PRO A 4 36.16 25.47 14.77
CA PRO A 4 35.20 25.94 13.74
C PRO A 4 35.23 25.15 12.39
N SER A 5 34.20 25.06 11.53
CA SER A 5 33.54 26.02 10.61
C SER A 5 34.45 26.83 9.68
N LEU A 6 34.48 26.49 8.38
CA LEU A 6 34.89 27.38 7.28
C LEU A 6 34.00 27.19 6.05
N LEU A 7 33.22 28.23 5.76
CA LEU A 7 32.61 28.57 4.47
C LEU A 7 33.59 29.53 3.77
N GLN A 8 33.84 29.36 2.45
CA GLN A 8 33.65 30.41 1.44
C GLN A 8 34.06 29.99 0.01
N THR A 9 33.06 30.02 -0.87
CA THR A 9 33.00 30.65 -2.22
C THR A 9 34.13 30.47 -3.24
N SER A 10 33.74 29.99 -4.44
CA SER A 10 33.96 30.73 -5.69
C SER A 10 32.91 30.36 -6.76
N ARG A 11 32.40 31.39 -7.46
CA ARG A 11 31.54 31.33 -8.65
C ARG A 11 32.45 31.33 -9.89
N GLN A 12 32.19 30.49 -10.89
CA GLN A 12 32.36 30.91 -12.30
C GLN A 12 31.64 29.98 -13.30
N TYR A 13 30.74 30.62 -14.06
CA TYR A 13 30.36 30.39 -15.46
C TYR A 13 30.59 29.02 -16.13
N CYS A 14 29.49 28.42 -16.61
CA CYS A 14 29.45 27.82 -17.95
C CYS A 14 28.04 27.92 -18.53
N SER A 15 27.94 28.58 -19.68
CA SER A 15 26.76 28.74 -20.50
C SER A 15 26.84 27.82 -21.73
N ASN A 16 25.68 27.43 -22.26
CA ASN A 16 25.43 26.81 -23.56
C ASN A 16 25.90 25.37 -23.81
N LYS A 17 24.92 24.45 -23.96
CA LYS A 17 24.57 23.87 -25.27
C LYS A 17 23.31 22.99 -25.16
N LEU A 18 22.22 23.46 -25.77
CA LEU A 18 21.10 22.62 -26.18
C LEU A 18 21.61 21.61 -27.22
N LEU A 19 21.35 20.33 -27.00
CA LEU A 19 21.47 19.28 -28.02
C LEU A 19 20.08 18.98 -28.58
N SER A 20 19.85 19.42 -29.82
CA SER A 20 18.69 19.14 -30.64
C SER A 20 18.77 17.73 -31.26
N LEU A 21 17.73 16.93 -31.07
CA LEU A 21 17.52 15.63 -31.74
C LEU A 21 17.05 15.84 -33.19
N PRO A 22 17.47 14.99 -34.16
CA PRO A 22 17.06 15.12 -35.55
C PRO A 22 15.66 14.56 -35.83
N LYS A 23 14.94 15.26 -36.73
CA LYS A 23 13.59 14.98 -37.23
C LYS A 23 13.57 13.73 -38.12
N LEU A 24 12.62 12.82 -37.89
CA LEU A 24 12.25 11.77 -38.85
C LEU A 24 11.18 12.27 -39.83
N ALA A 25 11.40 11.94 -41.10
CA ALA A 25 10.63 12.37 -42.27
C ALA A 25 9.34 11.54 -42.47
N SER A 26 8.34 12.19 -43.07
CA SER A 26 7.09 11.61 -43.59
C SER A 26 7.31 10.82 -44.88
N PRO A 27 6.56 9.75 -45.17
CA PRO A 27 6.54 9.14 -46.50
C PRO A 27 5.45 9.75 -47.39
N ALA A 28 5.87 10.06 -48.62
CA ALA A 28 5.07 10.53 -49.74
C ALA A 28 4.31 9.39 -50.46
N SER A 29 3.38 9.83 -51.30
CA SER A 29 2.30 9.12 -51.99
C SER A 29 2.63 8.55 -53.39
N LEU A 30 1.99 7.40 -53.71
CA LEU A 30 1.46 6.92 -55.02
C LEU A 30 2.46 6.48 -56.14
N PRO A 31 2.07 5.67 -57.17
CA PRO A 31 0.71 5.48 -57.74
C PRO A 31 0.26 4.05 -58.17
N HIS A 32 -0.97 4.05 -58.73
CA HIS A 32 -1.90 2.99 -59.14
C HIS A 32 -1.51 2.00 -60.26
N ALA A 33 -2.11 0.80 -60.17
CA ALA A 33 -2.84 0.06 -61.21
C ALA A 33 -3.63 -1.10 -60.54
N ALA A 34 -4.71 -1.72 -61.02
CA ALA A 34 -5.92 -1.38 -61.78
C ALA A 34 -6.72 -2.71 -61.91
N CYS A 35 -8.06 -2.69 -61.79
CA CYS A 35 -9.03 -3.77 -62.10
C CYS A 35 -8.97 -5.08 -61.28
N SER A 36 -10.04 -5.78 -60.91
CA SER A 36 -11.44 -5.77 -61.37
C SER A 36 -12.39 -6.36 -60.31
N THR A 37 -13.56 -5.74 -60.22
CA THR A 37 -14.93 -6.24 -59.96
C THR A 37 -15.14 -7.60 -59.27
N ILE A 38 -15.82 -7.60 -58.11
CA ILE A 38 -17.13 -8.25 -57.86
C ILE A 38 -17.69 -7.75 -56.52
N ALA A 39 -18.95 -7.35 -56.54
CA ALA A 39 -19.72 -6.90 -55.39
C ALA A 39 -19.98 -8.03 -54.39
N THR A 40 -19.93 -7.75 -53.09
CA THR A 40 -21.12 -7.76 -52.22
C THR A 40 -20.76 -7.50 -50.75
N ASN A 41 -21.54 -6.60 -50.15
CA ASN A 41 -21.92 -6.47 -48.75
C ASN A 41 -20.87 -6.32 -47.62
N ARG A 42 -20.88 -5.10 -47.09
CA ARG A 42 -20.49 -4.75 -45.72
C ARG A 42 -21.16 -5.67 -44.69
N ARG A 43 -20.36 -6.27 -43.81
CA ARG A 43 -20.51 -6.32 -42.33
C ARG A 43 -19.34 -7.15 -41.76
N HIS A 44 -18.87 -6.77 -40.56
CA HIS A 44 -17.77 -7.34 -39.77
C HIS A 44 -16.35 -6.83 -40.08
N CYS A 45 -16.06 -5.60 -39.61
CA CYS A 45 -14.70 -5.20 -39.30
C CYS A 45 -14.35 -5.55 -37.85
N ARG A 46 -13.43 -6.52 -37.72
CA ARG A 46 -12.25 -6.54 -36.85
C ARG A 46 -12.45 -6.32 -35.33
N TYR A 47 -12.59 -7.44 -34.62
CA TYR A 47 -12.10 -7.63 -33.24
C TYR A 47 -11.43 -9.01 -33.14
N HIS A 48 -10.32 -9.20 -33.85
CA HIS A 48 -9.54 -10.44 -33.73
C HIS A 48 -8.09 -10.13 -34.08
N HIS A 49 -7.35 -9.57 -33.12
CA HIS A 49 -5.88 -9.58 -33.13
C HIS A 49 -5.39 -9.05 -31.78
N TYR A 50 -5.36 -9.90 -30.74
CA TYR A 50 -4.50 -9.76 -29.54
C TYR A 50 -4.69 -10.97 -28.60
N TYR A 51 -4.61 -12.20 -29.12
CA TYR A 51 -4.56 -13.41 -28.27
C TYR A 51 -3.57 -14.45 -28.79
N HIS A 52 -2.40 -13.99 -29.20
CA HIS A 52 -1.26 -14.88 -29.39
C HIS A 52 -0.03 -14.15 -28.89
N TYR A 53 0.35 -14.37 -27.63
CA TYR A 53 1.76 -14.49 -27.21
C TYR A 53 1.84 -15.05 -25.78
N HIS A 54 2.66 -16.08 -25.63
CA HIS A 54 3.17 -16.70 -24.39
C HIS A 54 2.32 -17.79 -23.70
N HIS A 55 2.08 -18.89 -24.41
CA HIS A 55 2.24 -20.21 -23.81
C HIS A 55 3.74 -20.52 -23.65
N HIS A 56 4.36 -20.03 -22.57
CA HIS A 56 5.66 -20.53 -22.12
C HIS A 56 5.50 -20.97 -20.67
N HIS A 57 5.63 -22.28 -20.44
CA HIS A 57 5.84 -22.97 -19.16
C HIS A 57 5.43 -22.18 -17.91
N HIS A 58 4.16 -22.29 -17.52
CA HIS A 58 3.67 -21.89 -16.19
C HIS A 58 4.28 -22.77 -15.10
N TYR A 59 5.59 -22.66 -14.86
CA TYR A 59 6.05 -22.83 -13.49
C TYR A 59 5.34 -21.73 -12.68
N HIS A 60 4.43 -22.13 -11.79
CA HIS A 60 3.72 -21.21 -10.92
C HIS A 60 4.75 -20.35 -10.19
N ARG A 61 4.90 -19.08 -10.59
CA ARG A 61 5.91 -18.18 -10.02
C ARG A 61 5.72 -18.17 -8.51
N LYS A 62 6.82 -18.40 -7.78
CA LYS A 62 6.83 -18.36 -6.31
C LYS A 62 6.69 -16.92 -5.84
N ILE A 63 5.79 -16.70 -4.90
CA ILE A 63 5.63 -15.43 -4.21
C ILE A 63 5.50 -15.68 -2.71
N VAL A 64 6.02 -14.75 -1.91
CA VAL A 64 5.76 -14.73 -0.46
C VAL A 64 4.74 -13.64 -0.18
N VAL A 65 3.71 -13.96 0.60
CA VAL A 65 2.61 -13.07 0.92
C VAL A 65 2.61 -12.82 2.42
N ILE A 66 2.84 -11.57 2.83
CA ILE A 66 2.85 -11.14 4.23
C ILE A 66 1.57 -10.37 4.50
N MET A 67 0.68 -10.97 5.27
CA MET A 67 -0.63 -10.45 5.59
C MET A 67 -0.85 -10.33 7.11
N GLY A 68 -1.91 -9.63 7.51
CA GLY A 68 -2.16 -9.29 8.91
C GLY A 68 -2.88 -7.95 9.05
N ALA A 69 -3.49 -7.72 10.21
CA ALA A 69 -4.18 -6.46 10.53
C ALA A 69 -3.24 -5.25 10.50
N THR A 70 -3.78 -4.04 10.30
CA THR A 70 -3.02 -2.79 10.43
C THR A 70 -2.28 -2.76 11.76
N GLY A 71 -1.05 -2.25 11.77
CA GLY A 71 -0.21 -2.21 12.97
C GLY A 71 0.48 -3.53 13.34
N SER A 72 0.18 -4.68 12.72
CA SER A 72 0.75 -5.98 13.14
C SER A 72 2.24 -6.20 12.81
N GLY A 73 2.96 -5.20 12.27
CA GLY A 73 4.40 -5.33 11.98
C GLY A 73 4.76 -5.95 10.61
N LYS A 74 3.80 -6.07 9.67
CA LYS A 74 4.04 -6.61 8.31
C LYS A 74 5.22 -5.97 7.59
N SER A 75 5.31 -4.64 7.60
CA SER A 75 6.39 -3.92 6.91
C SER A 75 7.75 -4.23 7.54
N ARG A 76 7.83 -4.28 8.88
CA ARG A 76 9.05 -4.71 9.60
C ARG A 76 9.48 -6.10 9.15
N LEU A 77 8.56 -7.07 9.16
CA LEU A 77 8.86 -8.44 8.73
C LEU A 77 9.28 -8.51 7.25
N SER A 78 8.69 -7.69 6.39
CA SER A 78 9.05 -7.68 4.97
C SER A 78 10.49 -7.23 4.71
N ILE A 79 10.98 -6.24 5.47
CA ILE A 79 12.38 -5.79 5.40
C ILE A 79 13.31 -6.84 6.00
N ASP A 80 12.91 -7.46 7.11
CA ASP A 80 13.63 -8.56 7.74
C ASP A 80 13.80 -9.75 6.77
N LEU A 81 12.77 -10.09 6.01
CA LEU A 81 12.84 -11.16 5.01
C LEU A 81 13.63 -10.72 3.77
N ALA A 82 13.41 -9.51 3.26
CA ALA A 82 14.09 -9.02 2.06
C ALA A 82 15.61 -8.93 2.23
N THR A 83 16.08 -8.63 3.45
CA THR A 83 17.51 -8.60 3.78
C THR A 83 18.14 -9.99 3.94
N ARG A 84 17.34 -11.01 4.32
CA ARG A 84 17.79 -12.41 4.45
C ARG A 84 17.68 -13.20 3.14
N PHE A 85 16.73 -12.85 2.28
CA PHE A 85 16.49 -13.48 0.98
C PHE A 85 16.86 -12.51 -0.15
N PHE A 86 18.12 -12.09 -0.19
CA PHE A 86 18.59 -11.18 -1.23
C PHE A 86 18.91 -11.94 -2.53
N PRO A 87 18.45 -11.47 -3.71
CA PRO A 87 17.67 -10.25 -3.94
C PRO A 87 16.14 -10.47 -3.85
N SER A 88 15.47 -9.61 -3.06
CA SER A 88 14.00 -9.53 -2.95
C SER A 88 13.49 -8.10 -3.24
N GLU A 89 12.25 -7.98 -3.70
CA GLU A 89 11.57 -6.68 -3.87
C GLU A 89 10.13 -6.78 -3.31
N ILE A 90 9.64 -5.67 -2.73
CA ILE A 90 8.33 -5.62 -2.05
C ILE A 90 7.28 -5.03 -2.99
N ILE A 91 6.10 -5.65 -3.04
CA ILE A 91 4.91 -5.15 -3.73
C ILE A 91 3.88 -4.80 -2.64
N ASN A 92 3.55 -3.52 -2.53
CA ASN A 92 2.52 -3.05 -1.59
C ASN A 92 1.13 -3.52 -2.03
N SER A 93 0.34 -4.02 -1.07
CA SER A 93 -1.05 -4.44 -1.22
C SER A 93 -1.99 -3.72 -0.25
N ASP A 94 -1.58 -2.60 0.33
CA ASP A 94 -2.47 -1.68 1.02
C ASP A 94 -3.06 -0.65 0.04
N LYS A 95 -4.40 -0.67 -0.08
CA LYS A 95 -5.16 0.13 -1.06
C LYS A 95 -5.11 1.64 -0.82
N ILE A 96 -4.72 2.08 0.38
CA ILE A 96 -4.57 3.50 0.68
C ILE A 96 -3.11 3.90 0.43
N GLN A 97 -2.16 3.01 0.72
CA GLN A 97 -0.73 3.30 0.51
C GLN A 97 -0.32 3.31 -0.96
N VAL A 98 -1.16 2.85 -1.90
CA VAL A 98 -0.88 3.01 -3.34
C VAL A 98 -0.81 4.47 -3.77
N TYR A 99 -1.54 5.37 -3.10
CA TYR A 99 -1.62 6.78 -3.47
C TYR A 99 -0.42 7.60 -2.99
N ARG A 100 -0.01 8.56 -3.82
CA ARG A 100 0.89 9.65 -3.46
C ARG A 100 0.29 10.52 -2.35
N GLY A 101 1.16 11.10 -1.53
CA GLY A 101 0.78 11.97 -0.40
C GLY A 101 0.35 11.20 0.84
N LEU A 102 0.00 11.96 1.88
CA LEU A 102 -0.47 11.46 3.18
C LEU A 102 0.44 10.34 3.77
N ASN A 103 1.75 10.51 3.72
CA ASN A 103 2.71 9.47 4.10
C ASN A 103 2.58 9.08 5.59
N ILE A 104 2.36 10.05 6.48
CA ILE A 104 2.18 9.83 7.92
C ILE A 104 0.80 9.21 8.16
N THR A 105 -0.26 9.86 7.70
CA THR A 105 -1.67 9.46 7.85
C THR A 105 -1.90 8.03 7.33
N THR A 106 -1.27 7.67 6.22
CA THR A 106 -1.41 6.33 5.62
C THR A 106 -0.36 5.33 6.10
N ASN A 107 0.50 5.73 7.05
CA ASN A 107 1.51 4.92 7.71
C ASN A 107 2.44 4.19 6.71
N LYS A 108 2.91 4.91 5.68
CA LYS A 108 3.89 4.36 4.73
C LYS A 108 5.24 4.21 5.41
N ILE A 109 5.94 3.11 5.13
CA ILE A 109 7.29 2.91 5.67
C ILE A 109 8.24 4.03 5.20
N PRO A 110 8.91 4.75 6.12
CA PRO A 110 9.87 5.79 5.77
C PRO A 110 11.03 5.25 4.93
N MET A 111 11.62 6.09 4.06
CA MET A 111 12.73 5.69 3.19
C MET A 111 13.94 5.08 3.94
N PRO A 112 14.40 5.63 5.08
CA PRO A 112 15.50 5.02 5.84
C PRO A 112 15.20 3.59 6.29
N ASP A 113 13.97 3.33 6.73
CA ASP A 113 13.53 2.04 7.25
C ASP A 113 13.36 0.97 6.16
N ARG A 114 13.32 1.38 4.88
CA ARG A 114 13.30 0.45 3.74
C ARG A 114 14.64 -0.23 3.51
N ARG A 115 15.74 0.25 4.11
CA ARG A 115 17.09 -0.34 4.00
C ARG A 115 17.53 -0.63 2.55
N GLY A 116 17.13 0.24 1.61
CA GLY A 116 17.44 0.10 0.19
C GLY A 116 16.62 -0.96 -0.57
N VAL A 117 15.67 -1.64 0.07
CA VAL A 117 14.80 -2.62 -0.57
C VAL A 117 13.82 -1.92 -1.52
N PRO A 118 13.78 -2.27 -2.82
CA PRO A 118 12.83 -1.68 -3.75
C PRO A 118 11.38 -2.00 -3.37
N HIS A 119 10.51 -0.99 -3.48
CA HIS A 119 9.08 -1.11 -3.26
C HIS A 119 8.35 -0.74 -4.55
N HIS A 120 7.30 -1.49 -4.87
CA HIS A 120 6.37 -1.26 -5.98
C HIS A 120 4.98 -0.98 -5.43
N LEU A 121 4.21 -0.16 -6.16
CA LEU A 121 2.84 0.24 -5.81
C LEU A 121 2.72 0.91 -4.44
N LEU A 122 3.77 1.59 -3.99
CA LEU A 122 3.80 2.32 -2.72
C LEU A 122 3.98 3.81 -2.99
N GLY A 123 2.89 4.58 -2.95
CA GLY A 123 2.91 6.00 -3.24
C GLY A 123 3.13 6.32 -4.72
N GLU A 124 2.62 5.49 -5.62
CA GLU A 124 2.83 5.63 -7.07
C GLU A 124 1.62 6.19 -7.81
N VAL A 125 0.41 5.95 -7.29
CA VAL A 125 -0.85 6.37 -7.89
C VAL A 125 -1.14 7.82 -7.56
N ASP A 126 -1.39 8.63 -8.59
CA ASP A 126 -1.84 10.01 -8.41
C ASP A 126 -3.35 10.03 -8.13
N PRO A 127 -3.80 10.52 -6.95
CA PRO A 127 -5.21 10.55 -6.61
C PRO A 127 -6.04 11.49 -7.49
N SER A 128 -5.43 12.49 -8.15
CA SER A 128 -6.13 13.40 -9.08
C SER A 128 -6.43 12.76 -10.43
N ILE A 129 -5.58 11.81 -10.86
CA ILE A 129 -5.73 11.08 -12.14
C ILE A 129 -6.57 9.82 -11.95
N HIS A 130 -6.35 9.10 -10.84
CA HIS A 130 -7.04 7.86 -10.50
C HIS A 130 -7.73 8.01 -9.14
N PRO A 131 -8.91 8.66 -9.08
CA PRO A 131 -9.61 8.90 -7.82
C PRO A 131 -10.11 7.62 -7.14
N GLU A 132 -10.20 6.50 -7.86
CA GLU A 132 -10.43 5.17 -7.26
C GLU A 132 -9.58 4.10 -7.96
N PHE A 133 -8.58 3.60 -7.23
CA PHE A 133 -7.76 2.46 -7.61
C PHE A 133 -8.45 1.15 -7.21
N THR A 134 -9.14 0.53 -8.17
CA THR A 134 -9.99 -0.64 -7.92
C THR A 134 -9.16 -1.93 -7.77
N PRO A 135 -9.73 -3.01 -7.21
CA PRO A 135 -9.07 -4.32 -7.19
C PRO A 135 -8.72 -4.85 -8.59
N LEU A 136 -9.50 -4.50 -9.63
CA LEU A 136 -9.17 -4.86 -11.00
C LEU A 136 -7.91 -4.14 -11.50
N HIS A 137 -7.80 -2.82 -11.25
CA HIS A 137 -6.57 -2.06 -11.55
C HIS A 137 -5.37 -2.65 -10.81
N TYR A 138 -5.54 -2.96 -9.52
CA TYR A 138 -4.50 -3.57 -8.70
C TYR A 138 -4.06 -4.94 -9.23
N ARG A 139 -5.00 -5.83 -9.61
CA ARG A 139 -4.68 -7.16 -10.16
C ARG A 139 -3.77 -7.07 -11.37
N SER A 140 -3.98 -6.09 -12.25
CA SER A 140 -3.12 -5.86 -13.42
C SER A 140 -1.75 -5.33 -13.00
N ALA A 141 -1.73 -4.18 -12.31
CA ALA A 141 -0.49 -3.49 -11.95
C ALA A 141 0.44 -4.35 -11.07
N ALA A 142 -0.11 -5.08 -10.10
CA ALA A 142 0.69 -5.95 -9.24
C ALA A 142 1.17 -7.21 -9.97
N ALA A 143 0.43 -7.71 -10.97
CA ALA A 143 0.91 -8.80 -11.81
C ALA A 143 2.07 -8.38 -12.71
N ASP A 144 2.06 -7.14 -13.20
CA ASP A 144 3.17 -6.56 -13.97
C ASP A 144 4.39 -6.37 -13.07
N ALA A 145 4.21 -5.83 -11.86
CA ALA A 145 5.27 -5.72 -10.87
C ALA A 145 5.89 -7.09 -10.53
N ILE A 146 5.07 -8.09 -10.20
CA ILE A 146 5.54 -9.47 -9.93
C ILE A 146 6.29 -10.03 -11.14
N SER A 147 5.79 -9.82 -12.36
CA SER A 147 6.45 -10.29 -13.59
C SER A 147 7.82 -9.62 -13.76
N GLY A 148 7.90 -8.31 -13.53
CA GLY A 148 9.15 -7.54 -13.58
C GLY A 148 10.16 -8.02 -12.55
N VAL A 149 9.75 -8.16 -11.29
CA VAL A 149 10.61 -8.67 -10.20
C VAL A 149 11.13 -10.07 -10.53
N ALA A 150 10.25 -10.98 -10.94
CA ALA A 150 10.62 -12.34 -11.28
C ALA A 150 11.54 -12.42 -12.51
N SER A 151 11.34 -11.57 -13.52
CA SER A 151 12.22 -11.51 -14.71
C SER A 151 13.67 -11.15 -14.37
N ARG A 152 13.87 -10.39 -13.28
CA ARG A 152 15.18 -10.04 -12.72
C ARG A 152 15.73 -11.13 -11.77
N ARG A 153 15.09 -12.30 -11.70
CA ARG A 153 15.40 -13.42 -10.79
C ARG A 153 15.39 -13.03 -9.31
N LYS A 154 14.52 -12.09 -8.93
CA LYS A 154 14.33 -11.65 -7.55
C LYS A 154 13.05 -12.24 -6.98
N LEU A 155 12.99 -12.40 -5.66
CA LEU A 155 11.81 -12.90 -4.96
C LEU A 155 10.77 -11.77 -4.77
N PRO A 156 9.54 -11.91 -5.28
CA PRO A 156 8.45 -10.96 -5.01
C PRO A 156 7.87 -11.20 -3.60
N LEU A 157 7.88 -10.15 -2.77
CA LEU A 157 7.21 -10.13 -1.46
C LEU A 157 5.96 -9.26 -1.55
N LEU A 158 4.78 -9.85 -1.53
CA LEU A 158 3.50 -9.13 -1.48
C LEU A 158 3.18 -8.77 -0.02
N VAL A 159 3.02 -7.49 0.30
CA VAL A 159 2.90 -7.03 1.71
C VAL A 159 1.76 -6.05 1.86
N GLY A 160 0.86 -6.24 2.82
CA GLY A 160 -0.21 -5.26 3.09
C GLY A 160 -1.44 -5.83 3.79
N GLY A 161 -2.41 -4.96 4.07
CA GLY A 161 -3.62 -5.28 4.84
C GLY A 161 -4.92 -5.23 4.04
N SER A 162 -4.90 -4.88 2.75
CA SER A 162 -6.13 -4.85 1.96
C SER A 162 -6.42 -6.22 1.35
N ASN A 163 -7.14 -7.05 2.10
CA ASN A 163 -7.51 -8.41 1.68
C ASN A 163 -8.25 -8.46 0.32
N SER A 164 -8.96 -7.39 -0.07
CA SER A 164 -9.56 -7.26 -1.41
C SER A 164 -8.52 -7.21 -2.53
N PHE A 165 -7.40 -6.50 -2.32
CA PHE A 165 -6.30 -6.43 -3.28
C PHE A 165 -5.54 -7.75 -3.34
N ILE A 166 -5.22 -8.33 -2.17
CA ILE A 166 -4.59 -9.65 -2.07
C ILE A 166 -5.44 -10.71 -2.80
N TYR A 167 -6.74 -10.79 -2.49
CA TYR A 167 -7.65 -11.71 -3.16
C TYR A 167 -7.72 -11.48 -4.67
N SER A 168 -7.92 -10.22 -5.09
CA SER A 168 -8.00 -9.88 -6.51
C SER A 168 -6.74 -10.25 -7.28
N LEU A 169 -5.55 -10.23 -6.68
CA LEU A 169 -4.31 -10.58 -7.34
C LEU A 169 -4.08 -12.10 -7.39
N LEU A 170 -4.35 -12.78 -6.27
CA LEU A 170 -3.93 -14.16 -6.06
C LEU A 170 -4.96 -15.20 -6.47
N ALA A 171 -6.26 -14.89 -6.43
CA ALA A 171 -7.28 -15.82 -6.89
C ALA A 171 -7.07 -16.15 -8.37
N LYS A 172 -7.13 -17.45 -8.71
CA LYS A 172 -6.95 -17.92 -10.11
C LYS A 172 -7.98 -17.29 -11.03
N ARG A 173 -9.25 -17.27 -10.60
CA ARG A 173 -10.35 -16.54 -11.22
C ARG A 173 -10.73 -15.37 -10.31
N PHE A 174 -10.89 -14.19 -10.90
CA PHE A 174 -11.33 -12.99 -10.20
C PHE A 174 -12.48 -12.37 -10.99
N ASP A 175 -13.60 -12.18 -10.33
CA ASP A 175 -14.77 -11.50 -10.85
C ASP A 175 -14.92 -10.14 -10.12
N PRO A 176 -14.80 -9.00 -10.82
CA PRO A 176 -14.99 -7.68 -10.21
C PRO A 176 -16.36 -7.45 -9.58
N GLU A 177 -17.38 -8.19 -10.01
CA GLU A 177 -18.75 -8.08 -9.47
C GLU A 177 -18.95 -8.94 -8.21
N SER A 178 -18.02 -9.86 -7.93
CA SER A 178 -18.05 -10.70 -6.74
C SER A 178 -17.35 -10.03 -5.56
N ASP A 179 -18.00 -10.10 -4.39
CA ASP A 179 -17.44 -9.63 -3.13
C ASP A 179 -17.43 -10.75 -2.09
N VAL A 180 -16.28 -11.43 -2.02
CA VAL A 180 -16.01 -12.45 -1.00
C VAL A 180 -15.89 -11.87 0.40
N PHE A 181 -15.89 -10.55 0.58
CA PHE A 181 -15.82 -9.89 1.89
C PHE A 181 -17.09 -9.11 2.25
N ARG A 182 -18.19 -9.32 1.51
CA ARG A 182 -19.47 -8.64 1.77
C ARG A 182 -20.01 -8.99 3.16
N PRO A 183 -20.51 -8.04 3.96
CA PRO A 183 -20.90 -8.31 5.36
C PRO A 183 -22.03 -9.33 5.53
N SER A 184 -23.12 -9.21 4.74
CA SER A 184 -24.36 -9.96 5.02
C SER A 184 -24.51 -11.26 4.21
N LYS A 185 -23.88 -11.34 3.04
CA LYS A 185 -23.91 -12.51 2.15
C LYS A 185 -22.67 -12.52 1.24
N PRO A 186 -21.50 -12.90 1.78
CA PRO A 186 -20.27 -12.91 1.03
C PRO A 186 -20.21 -14.09 0.05
N ASP A 187 -19.66 -13.84 -1.13
CA ASP A 187 -19.41 -14.87 -2.13
C ASP A 187 -18.36 -15.89 -1.65
N PRO A 188 -18.36 -17.12 -2.20
CA PRO A 188 -17.39 -18.14 -1.82
C PRO A 188 -15.96 -17.72 -2.16
N VAL A 189 -15.02 -18.06 -1.28
CA VAL A 189 -13.59 -17.92 -1.55
C VAL A 189 -13.15 -19.12 -2.40
N PHE A 190 -12.47 -18.87 -3.51
CA PHE A 190 -11.90 -19.91 -4.36
C PHE A 190 -10.51 -20.32 -3.82
N PRO A 191 -10.24 -21.63 -3.63
CA PRO A 191 -8.97 -22.11 -3.11
C PRO A 191 -7.84 -22.02 -4.16
N GLU A 192 -8.16 -22.02 -5.45
CA GLU A 192 -7.14 -22.04 -6.50
C GLU A 192 -6.43 -20.68 -6.63
N LEU A 193 -5.10 -20.74 -6.64
CA LEU A 193 -4.24 -19.57 -6.72
C LEU A 193 -3.64 -19.41 -8.13
N ARG A 194 -3.41 -18.16 -8.52
CA ARG A 194 -2.71 -17.76 -9.75
C ARG A 194 -1.20 -18.04 -9.66
N TYR A 195 -0.64 -18.01 -8.47
CA TYR A 195 0.79 -18.15 -8.17
C TYR A 195 1.02 -19.27 -7.15
N ASN A 196 2.26 -19.76 -7.05
CA ASN A 196 2.66 -20.62 -5.95
C ASN A 196 2.97 -19.71 -4.75
N CYS A 197 2.18 -19.78 -3.69
CA CYS A 197 2.18 -18.77 -2.63
C CYS A 197 2.65 -19.36 -1.30
N CYS A 198 3.57 -18.67 -0.63
CA CYS A 198 3.85 -18.87 0.79
C CYS A 198 3.17 -17.76 1.60
N PHE A 199 2.10 -18.09 2.32
CA PHE A 199 1.39 -17.12 3.17
C PHE A 199 1.97 -17.08 4.57
N LEU A 200 2.39 -15.89 4.99
CA LEU A 200 2.76 -15.54 6.36
C LEU A 200 1.70 -14.58 6.90
N TRP A 201 0.90 -15.04 7.85
CA TRP A 201 -0.07 -14.22 8.56
C TRP A 201 0.52 -13.78 9.89
N VAL A 202 0.93 -12.51 9.97
CA VAL A 202 1.39 -11.89 11.22
C VAL A 202 0.18 -11.49 12.05
N ASP A 203 -0.02 -12.19 13.15
CA ASP A 203 -1.16 -12.07 14.05
C ASP A 203 -0.74 -11.48 15.40
N VAL A 204 -1.64 -10.69 16.00
CA VAL A 204 -1.44 -10.07 17.31
C VAL A 204 -2.78 -10.11 18.04
N ALA A 205 -2.78 -10.57 19.30
CA ALA A 205 -3.99 -10.59 20.10
C ALA A 205 -4.65 -9.21 20.16
N MET A 206 -5.95 -9.14 19.85
CA MET A 206 -6.68 -7.87 19.71
C MET A 206 -6.53 -6.91 20.90
N PRO A 207 -6.56 -7.34 22.19
CA PRO A 207 -6.35 -6.42 23.31
C PRO A 207 -4.98 -5.72 23.27
N VAL A 208 -3.92 -6.44 22.89
CA VAL A 208 -2.56 -5.90 22.76
C VAL A 208 -2.45 -5.01 21.52
N LEU A 209 -3.03 -5.47 20.40
CA LEU A 209 -3.02 -4.71 19.15
C LEU A 209 -3.76 -3.37 19.31
N ASN A 210 -4.91 -3.34 19.98
CA ASN A 210 -5.65 -2.09 20.21
C ASN A 210 -4.82 -1.07 21.00
N GLN A 211 -4.14 -1.49 22.07
CA GLN A 211 -3.27 -0.59 22.84
C GLN A 211 -2.11 -0.04 22.01
N TYR A 212 -1.51 -0.90 21.18
CA TYR A 212 -0.47 -0.47 20.25
C TYR A 212 -1.01 0.50 19.20
N LEU A 213 -2.20 0.25 18.64
CA LEU A 213 -2.82 1.12 17.64
C LEU A 213 -3.17 2.49 18.21
N ASP A 214 -3.64 2.56 19.45
CA ASP A 214 -3.89 3.82 20.15
C ASP A 214 -2.60 4.63 20.29
N LYS A 215 -1.53 4.01 20.82
CA LYS A 215 -0.22 4.67 20.93
C LYS A 215 0.31 5.09 19.57
N ARG A 216 0.17 4.25 18.55
CA ARG A 216 0.62 4.57 17.19
C ARG A 216 -0.07 5.81 16.64
N VAL A 217 -1.36 6.00 16.92
CA VAL A 217 -2.06 7.23 16.54
C VAL A 217 -1.45 8.44 17.25
N ASP A 218 -1.12 8.31 18.53
CA ASP A 218 -0.42 9.37 19.27
C ASP A 218 0.95 9.69 18.64
N ASP A 219 1.74 8.65 18.31
CA ASP A 219 3.02 8.80 17.61
C ASP A 219 2.84 9.47 16.23
N MET A 220 1.76 9.16 15.50
CA MET A 220 1.44 9.80 14.22
C MET A 220 1.14 11.29 14.39
N LEU A 221 0.42 11.67 15.45
CA LEU A 221 0.15 13.07 15.77
C LEU A 221 1.46 13.82 16.10
N GLU A 222 2.34 13.21 16.89
CA GLU A 222 3.68 13.77 17.21
C GLU A 222 4.57 13.93 15.97
N LEU A 223 4.43 13.03 14.99
CA LEU A 223 5.15 13.10 13.71
C LEU A 223 4.62 14.16 12.74
N GLY A 224 3.50 14.80 13.06
CA GLY A 224 2.93 15.88 12.24
C GLY A 224 1.76 15.44 11.34
N MET A 225 0.98 14.45 11.75
CA MET A 225 -0.21 14.00 10.99
C MET A 225 -1.21 15.14 10.76
N VAL A 226 -1.39 16.05 11.72
CA VAL A 226 -2.39 17.13 11.60
C VAL A 226 -1.95 18.18 10.59
N GLU A 227 -0.66 18.50 10.56
CA GLU A 227 0.01 19.36 9.60
C GLU A 227 -0.17 18.78 8.18
N GLU A 228 0.12 17.49 8.03
CA GLU A 228 -0.04 16.78 6.75
C GLU A 228 -1.50 16.80 6.26
N LEU A 229 -2.46 16.63 7.18
CA LEU A 229 -3.89 16.72 6.84
C LEU A 229 -4.30 18.16 6.52
N ALA A 230 -3.77 19.16 7.22
CA ALA A 230 -4.05 20.57 6.95
C ALA A 230 -3.61 20.95 5.53
N GLU A 231 -2.40 20.56 5.13
CA GLU A 231 -1.89 20.72 3.76
C GLU A 231 -2.78 20.00 2.74
N TYR A 232 -3.18 18.77 3.04
CA TYR A 232 -4.09 17.99 2.19
C TYR A 232 -5.42 18.70 1.97
N PHE A 233 -6.07 19.20 3.01
CA PHE A 233 -7.34 19.92 2.90
C PHE A 233 -7.21 21.30 2.24
N ALA A 234 -6.06 21.97 2.38
CA ALA A 234 -5.78 23.22 1.69
C ALA A 234 -5.67 23.04 0.17
N LEU A 235 -5.12 21.91 -0.29
CA LEU A 235 -4.95 21.60 -1.71
C LEU A 235 -6.20 20.98 -2.34
N GLU A 236 -6.77 19.97 -1.69
CA GLU A 236 -7.85 19.15 -2.25
C GLU A 236 -9.24 19.70 -1.95
N GLY A 237 -9.36 20.61 -0.98
CA GLY A 237 -10.64 21.14 -0.53
C GLY A 237 -11.54 20.10 0.15
N PHE A 238 -12.74 20.55 0.50
CA PHE A 238 -13.76 19.76 1.20
C PHE A 238 -14.75 19.12 0.22
N ARG A 239 -15.45 18.06 0.65
CA ARG A 239 -16.53 17.51 -0.17
C ARG A 239 -17.78 18.40 -0.12
N GLU A 240 -18.49 18.48 -1.24
CA GLU A 240 -19.89 18.92 -1.25
C GLU A 240 -20.77 17.88 -0.54
N SER A 241 -21.79 18.34 0.19
CA SER A 241 -22.63 17.54 1.09
C SER A 241 -23.36 16.38 0.41
N ASP A 242 -23.53 16.42 -0.91
CA ASP A 242 -24.47 15.57 -1.63
C ASP A 242 -23.82 14.38 -2.36
N SER A 243 -22.49 14.22 -2.28
CA SER A 243 -21.82 13.09 -2.93
C SER A 243 -21.86 11.81 -2.05
N THR A 244 -22.43 10.73 -2.57
CA THR A 244 -22.84 9.54 -1.79
C THR A 244 -21.73 8.56 -1.37
N GLY A 245 -20.45 8.86 -1.62
CA GLY A 245 -19.36 7.99 -1.14
C GLY A 245 -17.95 8.59 -1.26
N ARG A 246 -17.12 8.38 -0.24
CA ARG A 246 -15.69 8.74 -0.31
C ARG A 246 -15.01 7.84 -1.34
N ALA A 247 -14.09 8.38 -2.14
CA ALA A 247 -13.31 7.64 -3.14
C ALA A 247 -11.80 7.75 -2.85
N GLY A 248 -11.06 6.71 -3.21
CA GLY A 248 -9.60 6.66 -3.17
C GLY A 248 -8.97 7.13 -1.86
N LEU A 249 -8.04 8.08 -1.96
CA LEU A 249 -7.26 8.58 -0.82
C LEU A 249 -8.14 9.23 0.26
N ARG A 250 -9.30 9.81 -0.10
CA ARG A 250 -10.27 10.36 0.88
C ARG A 250 -10.86 9.32 1.83
N LYS A 251 -10.66 8.02 1.56
CA LYS A 251 -11.04 6.92 2.47
C LYS A 251 -10.02 6.68 3.59
N ALA A 252 -8.85 7.30 3.57
CA ALA A 252 -7.82 7.11 4.59
C ALA A 252 -8.35 7.53 5.98
N ILE A 253 -8.23 6.64 6.97
CA ILE A 253 -8.52 6.99 8.37
C ILE A 253 -7.62 8.16 8.78
N GLY A 254 -8.20 9.20 9.37
CA GLY A 254 -7.61 10.51 9.59
C GLY A 254 -8.30 11.59 8.79
N VAL A 255 -8.53 11.35 7.49
CA VAL A 255 -9.14 12.34 6.59
C VAL A 255 -10.61 12.59 6.96
N PRO A 256 -11.50 11.57 6.98
CA PRO A 256 -12.87 11.71 7.46
C PRO A 256 -13.06 12.39 8.81
N GLU A 257 -12.20 12.03 9.75
CA GLU A 257 -12.35 12.37 11.16
C GLU A 257 -11.95 13.82 11.42
N PHE A 258 -10.94 14.32 10.70
CA PHE A 258 -10.53 15.72 10.79
C PHE A 258 -11.26 16.66 9.82
N GLU A 259 -12.02 16.15 8.84
CA GLU A 259 -12.78 17.02 7.91
C GLU A 259 -13.69 18.04 8.63
N PRO A 260 -14.47 17.68 9.68
CA PRO A 260 -15.29 18.63 10.43
C PRO A 260 -14.45 19.70 11.13
N TYR A 261 -13.28 19.32 11.66
CA TYR A 261 -12.35 20.23 12.32
C TYR A 261 -11.85 21.29 11.31
N PHE A 262 -11.29 20.86 10.18
CA PHE A 262 -10.76 21.79 9.17
C PHE A 262 -11.84 22.62 8.47
N ARG A 263 -13.07 22.09 8.32
CA ARG A 263 -14.19 22.89 7.79
C ARG A 263 -14.56 24.05 8.73
N ARG A 264 -14.45 23.83 10.04
CA ARG A 264 -14.83 24.83 11.06
C ARG A 264 -13.73 25.84 11.33
N PHE A 265 -12.48 25.39 11.43
CA PHE A 265 -11.35 26.20 11.88
C PHE A 265 -10.39 26.62 10.75
N GLY A 266 -10.59 26.08 9.55
CA GLY A 266 -9.74 26.33 8.37
C GLY A 266 -8.52 25.40 8.33
N SER A 267 -7.96 25.25 7.12
CA SER A 267 -6.77 24.42 6.84
C SER A 267 -5.45 25.21 6.83
N THR A 268 -5.50 26.55 6.77
CA THR A 268 -4.30 27.38 6.90
C THR A 268 -3.84 27.41 8.35
N MET A 269 -2.67 26.84 8.64
CA MET A 269 -1.94 27.14 9.87
C MET A 269 -1.65 28.64 9.90
N ARG A 270 -2.51 29.41 10.55
CA ARG A 270 -2.24 30.83 10.84
C ARG A 270 -1.05 30.86 11.79
N THR A 271 0.10 31.18 11.22
CA THR A 271 1.42 31.17 11.84
C THR A 271 1.62 32.29 12.86
N GLU A 272 0.60 33.13 13.10
CA GLU A 272 0.68 34.23 14.06
C GLU A 272 -0.49 34.17 15.03
N GLY A 273 -0.18 33.68 16.23
CA GLY A 273 -0.90 33.96 17.47
C GLY A 273 -2.40 33.65 17.45
N ASN A 274 -2.79 32.37 17.49
CA ASN A 274 -4.09 32.04 18.07
C ASN A 274 -4.13 30.66 18.70
N ASN A 275 -4.80 30.67 19.85
CA ASN A 275 -4.74 29.70 20.90
C ASN A 275 -5.89 28.71 20.70
N TRP A 276 -5.83 27.85 19.68
CA TRP A 276 -6.90 26.89 19.40
C TRP A 276 -7.14 25.95 20.59
N ARG A 277 -6.10 25.68 21.40
CA ARG A 277 -6.19 24.98 22.69
C ARG A 277 -6.92 25.77 23.79
N ARG A 278 -7.18 27.08 23.63
CA ARG A 278 -7.99 27.89 24.55
C ARG A 278 -9.44 28.09 24.10
N ASP A 279 -9.81 27.77 22.86
CA ASP A 279 -11.24 27.70 22.48
C ASP A 279 -11.79 26.34 22.95
N PRO A 280 -12.67 26.29 23.96
CA PRO A 280 -13.20 25.03 24.48
C PRO A 280 -13.89 24.19 23.40
N VAL A 281 -14.49 24.83 22.39
CA VAL A 281 -15.20 24.12 21.32
C VAL A 281 -14.21 23.54 20.30
N GLY A 282 -13.15 24.28 19.98
CA GLY A 282 -12.07 23.79 19.12
C GLY A 282 -11.32 22.60 19.71
N GLY A 283 -11.04 22.65 21.02
CA GLY A 283 -10.45 21.52 21.75
C GLY A 283 -11.32 20.27 21.68
N SER A 284 -12.62 20.40 21.91
CA SER A 284 -13.55 19.25 21.89
C SER A 284 -13.65 18.57 20.52
N VAL A 285 -13.73 19.33 19.41
CA VAL A 285 -13.83 18.76 18.05
C VAL A 285 -12.52 18.05 17.66
N TYR A 286 -11.38 18.60 18.07
CA TYR A 286 -10.07 18.00 17.84
C TYR A 286 -9.91 16.68 18.60
N GLU A 287 -10.27 16.65 19.88
CA GLU A 287 -10.24 15.44 20.71
C GLU A 287 -11.21 14.37 20.19
N GLU A 288 -12.40 14.78 19.71
CA GLU A 288 -13.35 13.87 19.09
C GLU A 288 -12.80 13.24 17.81
N ALA A 289 -12.12 14.01 16.96
CA ALA A 289 -11.46 13.50 15.75
C ALA A 289 -10.39 12.46 16.10
N ILE A 290 -9.53 12.72 17.10
CA ILE A 290 -8.51 11.77 17.55
C ILE A 290 -9.14 10.48 18.07
N ARG A 291 -10.16 10.60 18.94
CA ARG A 291 -10.89 9.44 19.46
C ARG A 291 -11.49 8.60 18.32
N ALA A 292 -12.13 9.25 17.35
CA ALA A 292 -12.70 8.58 16.18
C ALA A 292 -11.64 7.86 15.34
N ILE A 293 -10.44 8.44 15.17
CA ILE A 293 -9.32 7.80 14.46
C ILE A 293 -8.89 6.52 15.18
N LYS A 294 -8.72 6.57 16.51
CA LYS A 294 -8.34 5.42 17.33
C LYS A 294 -9.37 4.30 17.22
N GLU A 295 -10.65 4.64 17.40
CA GLU A 295 -11.78 3.70 17.28
C GLU A 295 -11.87 3.07 15.89
N ASN A 296 -11.85 3.89 14.83
CA ASN A 296 -11.92 3.41 13.45
C ASN A 296 -10.72 2.55 13.06
N THR A 297 -9.52 2.86 13.59
CA THR A 297 -8.31 2.06 13.38
C THR A 297 -8.43 0.68 14.02
N CYS A 298 -8.94 0.60 15.25
CA CYS A 298 -9.20 -0.66 15.92
C CYS A 298 -10.29 -1.49 15.20
N GLU A 299 -11.37 -0.85 14.76
CA GLU A 299 -12.42 -1.50 13.98
C GLU A 299 -11.93 -1.99 12.61
N LEU A 300 -11.03 -1.26 11.96
CA LEU A 300 -10.35 -1.73 10.75
C LEU A 300 -9.53 -2.99 11.03
N ALA A 301 -8.74 -3.01 12.10
CA ALA A 301 -7.93 -4.16 12.48
C ALA A 301 -8.80 -5.41 12.72
N LYS A 302 -9.87 -5.29 13.51
CA LYS A 302 -10.84 -6.38 13.74
C LYS A 302 -11.43 -6.90 12.43
N ARG A 303 -11.88 -6.00 11.55
CA ARG A 303 -12.43 -6.38 10.23
C ARG A 303 -11.39 -7.07 9.35
N GLN A 304 -10.12 -6.65 9.41
CA GLN A 304 -9.04 -7.30 8.65
C GLN A 304 -8.80 -8.72 9.16
N VAL A 305 -8.73 -8.95 10.47
CA VAL A 305 -8.60 -10.31 11.04
C VAL A 305 -9.74 -11.22 10.57
N GLY A 306 -10.99 -10.77 10.68
CA GLY A 306 -12.15 -11.55 10.22
C GLY A 306 -12.08 -11.90 8.72
N LYS A 307 -11.58 -10.99 7.89
CA LYS A 307 -11.35 -11.25 6.45
C LYS A 307 -10.23 -12.25 6.19
N ILE A 308 -9.16 -12.23 6.99
CA ILE A 308 -8.05 -13.20 6.88
C ILE A 308 -8.54 -14.59 7.25
N GLU A 309 -9.25 -14.72 8.37
CA GLU A 309 -9.85 -16.00 8.79
C GLU A 309 -10.80 -16.54 7.74
N ARG A 310 -11.59 -15.67 7.10
CA ARG A 310 -12.44 -16.08 5.98
C ARG A 310 -11.65 -16.66 4.80
N LEU A 311 -10.53 -16.04 4.42
CA LEU A 311 -9.67 -16.57 3.36
C LEU A 311 -9.08 -17.93 3.75
N ARG A 312 -8.64 -18.07 5.00
CA ARG A 312 -8.12 -19.33 5.55
C ARG A 312 -9.17 -20.44 5.54
N SER A 313 -10.39 -20.17 6.01
CA SER A 313 -11.52 -21.10 5.92
C SER A 313 -11.92 -21.42 4.48
N GLY A 314 -11.60 -20.52 3.53
CA GLY A 314 -11.75 -20.71 2.10
C GLY A 314 -10.69 -21.60 1.43
N GLY A 315 -9.80 -22.21 2.22
CA GLY A 315 -8.81 -23.17 1.72
C GLY A 315 -7.44 -22.58 1.41
N TRP A 316 -7.19 -21.31 1.76
CA TRP A 316 -5.85 -20.74 1.64
C TRP A 316 -4.99 -21.17 2.83
N ASP A 317 -3.94 -21.94 2.57
CA ASP A 317 -3.03 -22.43 3.60
C ASP A 317 -2.11 -21.30 4.10
N MET A 318 -2.39 -20.83 5.32
CA MET A 318 -1.70 -19.70 5.93
C MET A 318 -0.90 -20.13 7.15
N ARG A 319 0.40 -19.82 7.14
CA ARG A 319 1.22 -19.93 8.34
C ARG A 319 0.99 -18.73 9.24
N ARG A 320 0.30 -18.95 10.36
CA ARG A 320 0.17 -17.94 11.42
C ARG A 320 1.50 -17.75 12.13
N VAL A 321 1.88 -16.49 12.34
CA VAL A 321 3.06 -16.05 13.08
C VAL A 321 2.56 -15.10 14.17
N ASP A 322 2.55 -15.58 15.41
CA ASP A 322 2.04 -14.82 16.55
C ASP A 322 3.10 -13.85 17.07
N ALA A 323 2.86 -12.56 16.89
CA ALA A 323 3.74 -11.49 17.33
C ALA A 323 3.32 -10.86 18.67
N THR A 324 2.33 -11.42 19.36
CA THR A 324 1.72 -10.80 20.57
C THR A 324 2.75 -10.45 21.63
N ASP A 325 3.67 -11.36 21.96
CA ASP A 325 4.67 -11.11 23.02
C ASP A 325 5.72 -10.08 22.60
N ALA A 326 6.06 -10.01 21.31
CA ALA A 326 6.93 -8.95 20.81
C ALA A 326 6.28 -7.56 20.98
N PHE A 327 4.96 -7.47 20.76
CA PHE A 327 4.21 -6.23 20.97
C PHE A 327 4.03 -5.88 22.44
N ARG A 328 3.78 -6.87 23.32
CA ARG A 328 3.76 -6.63 24.77
C ARG A 328 5.06 -6.03 25.26
N ALA A 329 6.18 -6.59 24.82
CA ALA A 329 7.51 -6.10 25.15
C ALA A 329 7.77 -4.69 24.58
N ALA A 330 7.43 -4.47 23.30
CA ALA A 330 7.62 -3.16 22.67
C ALA A 330 6.79 -2.04 23.34
N MET A 331 5.66 -2.39 23.94
CA MET A 331 4.77 -1.48 24.68
C MET A 331 5.15 -1.34 26.16
N GLY A 332 6.18 -2.06 26.64
CA GLY A 332 6.58 -2.07 28.05
C GLY A 332 5.54 -2.67 28.99
N LEU A 333 4.55 -3.43 28.48
CA LEU A 333 3.44 -3.99 29.27
C LEU A 333 3.90 -5.09 30.24
N ASP A 334 5.09 -5.64 30.03
CA ASP A 334 5.77 -6.60 30.90
C ASP A 334 6.95 -5.99 31.66
N GLY A 335 7.13 -4.65 31.60
CA GLY A 335 8.26 -3.95 32.21
C GLY A 335 9.59 -4.11 31.46
N SER A 336 9.57 -4.57 30.20
CA SER A 336 10.77 -4.75 29.37
C SER A 336 11.19 -3.49 28.60
N ASP A 337 12.47 -3.45 28.19
CA ASP A 337 13.05 -2.42 27.33
C ASP A 337 13.01 -2.83 25.84
N SER A 338 13.12 -1.83 24.96
CA SER A 338 13.15 -1.89 23.50
C SER A 338 14.11 -2.93 22.90
N ALA A 339 15.29 -3.14 23.51
CA ALA A 339 16.25 -4.16 23.08
C ALA A 339 15.64 -5.57 23.18
N ARG A 340 14.99 -5.87 24.31
CA ARG A 340 14.32 -7.16 24.54
C ARG A 340 13.14 -7.38 23.58
N ALA A 341 12.41 -6.32 23.22
CA ALA A 341 11.34 -6.44 22.22
C ALA A 341 11.85 -6.86 20.84
N SER A 342 13.05 -6.39 20.45
CA SER A 342 13.67 -6.78 19.17
C SER A 342 14.17 -8.22 19.17
N ASP A 343 14.74 -8.69 20.28
CA ASP A 343 15.15 -10.10 20.43
C ASP A 343 13.94 -11.05 20.40
N ILE A 344 12.84 -10.65 21.06
CA ILE A 344 11.60 -11.43 21.03
C ILE A 344 11.04 -11.49 19.61
N TRP A 345 10.98 -10.34 18.91
CA TRP A 345 10.54 -10.27 17.51
C TRP A 345 11.37 -11.19 16.60
N GLU A 346 12.71 -11.14 16.72
CA GLU A 346 13.60 -11.98 15.94
C GLU A 346 13.27 -13.48 16.13
N ARG A 347 13.18 -13.91 17.40
CA ARG A 347 12.97 -15.31 17.76
C ARG A 347 11.58 -15.84 17.37
N ILE A 348 10.51 -15.08 17.62
CA ILE A 348 9.13 -15.59 17.48
C ILE A 348 8.49 -15.22 16.14
N VAL A 349 8.96 -14.17 15.48
CA VAL A 349 8.40 -13.71 14.20
C VAL A 349 9.34 -14.01 13.04
N VAL A 350 10.60 -13.58 13.14
CA VAL A 350 11.51 -13.60 12.00
C VAL A 350 12.04 -15.01 11.73
N GLU A 351 12.62 -15.68 12.72
CA GLU A 351 13.18 -17.03 12.54
C GLU A 351 12.16 -18.04 11.99
N PRO A 352 10.92 -18.14 12.52
CA PRO A 352 9.93 -19.08 11.99
C PRO A 352 9.48 -18.72 10.56
N SER A 353 9.41 -17.43 10.25
CA SER A 353 9.11 -16.94 8.90
C SER A 353 10.22 -17.30 7.91
N VAL A 354 11.49 -17.08 8.30
CA VAL A 354 12.66 -17.43 7.49
C VAL A 354 12.72 -18.93 7.22
N LYS A 355 12.52 -19.77 8.25
CA LYS A 355 12.45 -21.24 8.08
C LYS A 355 11.34 -21.63 7.10
N GLY A 356 10.20 -20.94 7.15
CA GLY A 356 9.09 -21.18 6.23
C GLY A 356 9.36 -20.82 4.80
N VAL A 357 9.86 -19.61 4.58
CA VAL A 357 10.21 -19.13 3.24
C VAL A 357 11.33 -20.00 2.66
N ARG A 358 12.34 -20.37 3.44
CA ARG A 358 13.43 -21.24 2.96
C ARG A 358 12.90 -22.58 2.44
N ARG A 359 12.11 -23.29 3.24
CA ARG A 359 11.49 -24.56 2.83
C ARG A 359 10.65 -24.40 1.56
N PHE A 360 9.82 -23.36 1.51
CA PHE A 360 9.01 -23.05 0.33
C PHE A 360 9.85 -22.77 -0.93
N LEU A 361 11.03 -22.15 -0.79
CA LEU A 361 11.90 -21.86 -1.92
C LEU A 361 12.65 -23.10 -2.42
N GLU A 362 12.89 -24.07 -1.55
CA GLU A 362 13.58 -25.34 -1.87
C GLU A 362 12.68 -26.38 -2.56
N GLU A 363 11.37 -26.41 -2.23
CA GLU A 363 10.35 -27.30 -2.83
C GLU A 363 9.98 -26.94 -4.28
#